data_AF-A0A369JN01-F1
#
_entry.id   AF-A0A369JN01-F1
#
_cell.length_a   1.000
_cell.length_b   1.000
_cell.length_c   1.000
_cell.angle_alpha   90.00
_cell.angle_beta   90.00
_cell.angle_gamma   90.00
#
_symmetry.space_group_name_H-M   'P 1'
#
loop_
_entity.id
_entity.type
_entity.pdbx_description
1 polymer ?
#
loop_
_entity_poly.entity_id
_entity_poly.type
_entity_poly.pdbx_seq_one_letter_code
_entity_poly.pdbx_strand_id
1 'polypeptide(L)' 'MSPRVINTLLKCYGGRNDNPSFIGSEPLDVLAERKSFGPSGHNKEYLYNLVAVVRDLSPNLYDSHLYAFDISL' A
#
# COMPACT_ATOMS: atom_id res chain seq x y z
N MET A 1 10.21 31.05 -13.09
CA MET A 1 10.64 30.21 -11.96
C MET A 1 11.00 28.84 -12.51
N SER A 2 12.27 28.45 -12.49
CA SER A 2 12.71 27.11 -12.89
C SER A 2 12.50 26.14 -11.72
N PRO A 3 11.97 24.92 -11.92
CA PRO A 3 11.77 23.97 -10.83
C PRO A 3 13.13 23.56 -10.25
N ARG A 4 13.30 23.74 -8.95
CA ARG A 4 14.46 23.28 -8.19
C ARG A 4 14.43 21.75 -8.19
N VAL A 5 15.30 21.10 -8.96
CA VAL A 5 15.50 19.66 -8.88
C VAL A 5 16.13 19.37 -7.51
N ILE A 6 15.34 18.87 -6.57
CA ILE A 6 15.85 18.38 -5.28
C ILE A 6 16.44 17.00 -5.58
N ASN A 7 17.77 16.92 -5.67
CA ASN A 7 18.49 15.65 -5.83
C ASN A 7 18.53 14.95 -4.46
N THR A 8 17.44 14.31 -4.08
CA THR A 8 17.33 13.64 -2.78
C THR A 8 17.90 12.22 -2.88
N LEU A 9 18.98 11.95 -2.14
CA LEU A 9 19.55 10.60 -1.95
C LEU A 9 18.63 9.75 -1.04
N LEU A 10 17.39 9.50 -1.47
CA LEU A 10 16.44 8.66 -0.74
C LEU A 10 16.79 7.19 -0.94
N LYS A 11 16.97 6.47 0.17
CA LYS A 11 17.08 5.02 0.17
C LYS A 11 15.70 4.43 0.38
N CYS A 12 15.25 3.62 -0.57
CA CYS A 12 13.97 2.91 -0.51
C CYS A 12 14.22 1.40 -0.53
N TYR A 13 13.40 0.65 0.20
CA TYR A 13 13.36 -0.82 0.10
C TYR A 13 12.28 -1.22 -0.89
N GLY A 14 12.64 -2.02 -1.90
CA GLY A 14 11.73 -2.54 -2.91
C GLY A 14 11.83 -4.06 -3.02
N GLY A 15 10.69 -4.74 -3.05
CA GLY A 15 10.63 -6.18 -3.32
C GLY A 15 10.98 -6.48 -4.79
N ARG A 16 11.80 -7.50 -5.01
CA ARG A 16 12.14 -8.01 -6.35
C ARG A 16 11.22 -9.15 -6.75
N ASN A 17 11.06 -9.37 -8.05
CA ASN A 17 10.24 -10.45 -8.59
C ASN A 17 10.78 -11.86 -8.26
N ASP A 18 12.05 -11.98 -7.90
CA ASP A 18 12.67 -13.25 -7.47
C ASP A 18 12.65 -13.45 -5.94
N ASN A 19 12.01 -12.55 -5.19
CA ASN A 19 11.75 -12.76 -3.78
C ASN A 19 10.73 -13.91 -3.62
N PRO A 20 11.00 -14.95 -2.81
CA PRO A 20 10.07 -16.06 -2.61
C PRO A 20 8.71 -15.64 -2.03
N SER A 21 8.62 -14.47 -1.39
CA SER A 21 7.38 -13.89 -0.87
C SER A 21 6.58 -13.12 -1.93
N PHE A 22 7.10 -12.97 -3.16
CA PHE A 22 6.40 -12.28 -4.24
C PHE A 22 5.36 -13.20 -4.89
N ILE A 23 4.09 -12.87 -4.69
CA ILE A 23 2.94 -13.66 -5.19
C ILE A 23 2.45 -13.22 -6.59
N GLY A 24 3.04 -12.17 -7.16
CA GLY A 24 2.58 -11.60 -8.43
C GLY A 24 1.35 -10.69 -8.28
N SER A 25 0.74 -10.35 -9.42
CA SER A 25 -0.52 -9.60 -9.48
C SER A 25 -1.70 -10.55 -9.25
N GLU A 26 -2.63 -10.13 -8.39
CA GLU A 26 -3.82 -10.88 -8.04
C GLU A 26 -5.05 -9.98 -8.16
N PRO A 27 -6.23 -10.52 -8.52
CA PRO A 27 -7.49 -9.79 -8.49
C PRO A 27 -7.80 -9.23 -7.10
N LEU A 28 -8.38 -8.02 -7.04
CA LEU A 28 -8.65 -7.32 -5.78
C LEU A 28 -9.64 -8.05 -4.87
N ASP A 29 -10.65 -8.69 -5.46
CA ASP A 29 -11.61 -9.56 -4.78
C ASP A 29 -10.92 -10.74 -4.09
N VAL A 30 -10.01 -11.42 -4.81
CA VAL A 30 -9.21 -12.52 -4.25
C VAL A 30 -8.31 -12.04 -3.11
N LEU A 31 -7.74 -10.84 -3.22
CA LEU A 31 -6.92 -10.24 -2.16
C LEU A 31 -7.75 -9.84 -0.93
N ALA A 32 -8.94 -9.27 -1.14
CA ALA A 32 -9.82 -8.80 -0.07
C ALA A 32 -10.37 -9.95 0.80
N GLU A 33 -10.55 -11.13 0.20
CA GLU A 33 -11.00 -12.32 0.92
C GLU A 33 -9.95 -12.93 1.87
N ARG A 34 -8.67 -12.53 1.76
CA ARG A 34 -7.58 -13.13 2.56
C ARG A 34 -7.66 -12.71 4.03
N LYS A 35 -8.12 -13.64 4.87
CA LYS A 35 -8.18 -13.50 6.34
C LYS A 35 -6.85 -13.87 7.02
N SER A 36 -5.77 -13.21 6.63
CA SER A 36 -4.43 -13.49 7.18
C SER A 36 -4.22 -12.87 8.58
N PHE A 37 -3.48 -13.59 9.42
CA PHE A 37 -3.07 -13.16 10.77
C PHE A 37 -1.61 -13.57 11.02
N GLY A 38 -0.86 -12.70 11.69
CA GLY A 38 0.52 -12.97 12.07
C GLY A 38 0.85 -12.40 13.45
N PRO A 39 2.12 -12.49 13.90
CA PRO A 39 2.55 -11.97 15.19
C PRO A 39 2.26 -10.47 15.40
N SER A 40 2.11 -9.70 14.31
CA SER A 40 1.79 -8.27 14.32
C SER A 40 0.29 -7.97 14.27
N GLY A 41 -0.59 -8.98 14.28
CA GLY A 41 -2.05 -8.80 14.24
C GLY A 41 -2.70 -9.19 12.91
N HIS A 42 -3.91 -8.68 12.68
CA HIS A 42 -4.69 -8.99 11.48
C HIS A 42 -4.22 -8.18 10.27
N ASN A 43 -4.14 -8.81 9.10
CA ASN A 43 -3.79 -8.10 7.86
C ASN A 43 -4.78 -6.97 7.52
N LYS A 44 -6.05 -7.13 7.90
CA LYS A 44 -7.09 -6.10 7.75
C LYS A 44 -6.74 -4.82 8.51
N GLU A 45 -6.20 -4.94 9.72
CA GLU A 45 -5.80 -3.79 10.55
C GLU A 45 -4.60 -3.06 9.94
N TYR A 46 -3.64 -3.80 9.37
CA TYR A 46 -2.52 -3.20 8.64
C TYR A 46 -2.99 -2.30 7.50
N LEU A 47 -3.91 -2.80 6.66
CA LEU A 47 -4.47 -2.05 5.54
C LEU A 47 -5.25 -0.81 6.00
N TYR A 48 -6.09 -0.93 7.02
CA TYR A 48 -6.86 0.20 7.56
C TYR A 48 -5.99 1.30 8.14
N ASN A 49 -4.95 0.93 8.88
CA ASN A 49 -4.00 1.90 9.42
C ASN A 49 -3.25 2.63 8.31
N LEU A 50 -2.86 1.93 7.24
CA LEU A 50 -2.22 2.53 6.08
C LEU A 50 -3.13 3.55 5.38
N VAL A 51 -4.38 3.17 5.10
CA VAL A 51 -5.36 4.06 4.45
C VAL A 51 -5.65 5.30 5.30
N ALA A 52 -5.80 5.12 6.63
CA ALA A 52 -6.03 6.23 7.54
C ALA A 52 -4.86 7.24 7.52
N VAL A 53 -3.62 6.77 7.60
CA VAL A 53 -2.43 7.63 7.59
C VAL A 53 -2.26 8.35 6.25
N VAL A 54 -2.49 7.68 5.12
CA VAL A 54 -2.39 8.31 3.79
C VAL A 54 -3.42 9.43 3.63
N ARG A 55 -4.65 9.21 4.09
CA ARG A 55 -5.72 10.22 4.06
C ARG A 55 -5.42 11.43 4.93
N ASP A 56 -4.86 11.21 6.10
CA ASP A 56 -4.44 12.28 7.01
C ASP A 56 -3.31 13.13 6.41
N LEU A 57 -2.31 12.47 5.80
CA LEU A 57 -1.16 13.15 5.20
C LEU A 57 -1.48 13.90 3.90
N SER A 58 -2.41 13.39 3.10
CA SER A 58 -2.76 14.01 1.81
C SER A 58 -4.23 13.79 1.46
N PRO A 59 -5.15 14.58 2.04
CA PRO A 59 -6.60 14.41 1.89
C PRO A 59 -7.10 14.52 0.44
N ASN A 60 -6.35 15.23 -0.41
CA ASN A 60 -6.72 15.49 -1.80
C ASN A 60 -6.10 14.49 -2.79
N LEU A 61 -5.23 13.59 -2.33
CA LEU A 61 -4.56 12.62 -3.20
C LEU A 61 -5.44 11.39 -3.37
N TYR A 62 -5.78 11.08 -4.62
CA TYR A 62 -6.52 9.88 -4.97
C TYR A 62 -5.54 8.75 -5.33
N ASP A 63 -5.48 7.73 -4.48
CA ASP A 63 -4.83 6.45 -4.79
C ASP A 63 -5.92 5.44 -5.15
N SER A 64 -6.03 5.10 -6.42
CA SER A 64 -7.09 4.21 -6.94
C SER A 64 -7.03 2.81 -6.36
N HIS A 65 -5.83 2.30 -6.01
CA HIS A 65 -5.68 0.97 -5.46
C HIS A 65 -6.08 0.93 -3.99
N LEU A 66 -5.62 1.90 -3.18
CA LEU A 66 -6.04 2.01 -1.78
C LEU A 66 -7.54 2.32 -1.65
N TYR A 67 -8.09 3.13 -2.55
CA TYR A 67 -9.52 3.45 -2.57
C TYR A 67 -10.39 2.24 -2.89
N ALA A 68 -9.95 1.37 -3.82
CA ALA A 68 -10.68 0.17 -4.16
C ALA A 68 -10.80 -0.81 -2.97
N PHE A 69 -9.79 -0.87 -2.10
CA PHE A 69 -9.85 -1.69 -0.88
C PHE A 69 -10.83 -1.15 0.17
N ASP A 70 -11.06 0.16 0.21
CA ASP A 70 -12.01 0.76 1.16
C ASP A 70 -13.47 0.50 0.76
N ILE A 71 -13.74 0.34 -0.54
CA ILE A 71 -15.09 0.08 -1.08
C ILE A 71 -15.42 -1.42 -1.10
N SER A 72 -14.41 -2.29 -1.16
CA SER A 72 -14.59 -3.73 -1.39
C SER A 72 -14.60 -4.57 -0.10
N LEU A 73 -14.75 -3.96 1.08
CA LEU A 73 -14.66 -4.63 2.40
C LEU A 73 -15.88 -4.39 3.29
#